data_AF-A0A9P1FZQ7-F1
#
_entry.id   AF-A0A9P1FZQ7-F1
#
_cell.length_a   1.000
_cell.length_b   1.000
_cell.length_c   1.000
_cell.angle_alpha   90.00
_cell.angle_beta   90.00
_cell.angle_gamma   90.00
#
_symmetry.space_group_name_H-M   'P 1'
#
loop_
_entity.id
_entity.type
_entity.pdbx_description
1 polymer ?
#
loop_
_entity_poly.entity_id
_entity_poly.type
_entity_poly.pdbx_seq_one_letter_code
_entity_poly.pdbx_strand_id
1 'polypeptide(L)'
;MEPKAPGRPLQLIRLNMDERKVEVNEDALGRLEKRLREMGATSVAVVSVMGAFRTGKSFLLDLFLRFLRWEADHPEEAKEAAKARPLLSSIFSANDVML
;
A
#
# COMPACT_ATOMS: atom_id res chain seq x y z
N MET A 1 -20.58 8.72 -13.28
CA MET A 1 -19.39 8.10 -12.69
C MET A 1 -19.90 7.17 -11.60
N GLU A 2 -19.83 5.85 -11.80
CA GLU A 2 -20.28 4.88 -10.79
C GLU A 2 -19.36 4.99 -9.56
N PRO A 3 -19.90 5.04 -8.32
CA PRO A 3 -19.05 5.19 -7.14
C PRO A 3 -18.15 3.97 -7.00
N LYS A 4 -16.83 4.16 -7.15
CA LYS A 4 -15.84 3.11 -6.91
C LYS A 4 -15.95 2.69 -5.45
N ALA A 5 -16.42 1.47 -5.20
CA ALA A 5 -16.60 0.96 -3.85
C ALA A 5 -15.30 1.10 -3.03
N PRO A 6 -15.37 1.51 -1.76
CA PRO A 6 -14.18 1.72 -0.95
C PRO A 6 -13.41 0.41 -0.80
N GLY A 7 -12.09 0.48 -0.99
CA GLY A 7 -11.19 -0.65 -0.71
C GLY A 7 -11.31 -1.09 0.75
N ARG A 8 -11.24 -2.40 0.98
CA ARG A 8 -11.29 -3.02 2.32
C ARG A 8 -9.97 -3.70 2.65
N PRO A 9 -9.55 -3.75 3.93
CA PRO A 9 -8.37 -4.50 4.33
C PRO A 9 -8.55 -5.99 4.00
N LEU A 10 -7.48 -6.60 3.49
CA LEU A 10 -7.42 -8.02 3.17
C LEU A 10 -6.36 -8.67 4.06
N GLN A 11 -6.78 -9.57 4.95
CA GLN A 11 -5.84 -10.26 5.83
C GLN A 11 -5.15 -11.40 5.06
N LEU A 12 -3.85 -11.25 4.85
CA LEU A 12 -3.01 -12.27 4.18
C LEU A 12 -2.37 -13.23 5.16
N ILE A 13 -2.02 -12.75 6.35
CA ILE A 13 -1.27 -13.51 7.35
C ILE A 13 -2.03 -13.46 8.69
N ARG A 14 -2.09 -14.61 9.35
CA ARG A 14 -2.59 -14.77 10.71
C ARG A 14 -1.48 -15.39 11.56
N LEU A 15 -1.29 -14.82 12.74
CA LEU A 15 -0.38 -15.38 13.73
C LEU A 15 -1.22 -16.18 14.73
N ASN A 16 -0.98 -17.48 14.78
CA ASN A 16 -1.53 -18.35 15.80
C ASN A 16 -0.55 -18.36 16.98
N MET A 17 -0.88 -17.62 18.05
CA MET A 17 0.01 -17.46 19.20
C MET A 17 0.08 -18.71 20.07
N ASP A 18 -0.98 -19.54 20.07
CA ASP A 18 -1.06 -20.76 20.85
C ASP A 18 -0.15 -21.84 20.28
N GLU A 19 -0.20 -22.03 18.96
CA GLU A 19 0.66 -22.99 18.24
C GLU A 19 2.00 -22.38 17.80
N ARG A 20 2.21 -21.07 18.02
CA ARG A 20 3.36 -20.29 17.52
C ARG A 20 3.58 -20.47 16.01
N LYS A 21 2.49 -20.56 15.26
CA LYS A 21 2.51 -20.76 13.80
C LYS A 21 2.09 -19.50 13.06
N VAL A 22 2.65 -19.36 11.87
CA VAL A 22 2.25 -18.36 10.89
C VAL A 22 1.37 -19.07 9.86
N GLU A 23 0.13 -18.62 9.74
CA GLU A 23 -0.83 -19.14 8.77
C GLU A 23 -0.99 -18.12 7.64
N VAL A 24 -0.82 -18.58 6.40
CA VAL A 24 -1.00 -17.77 5.19
C VAL A 24 -2.38 -18.05 4.61
N ASN A 25 -3.11 -17.01 4.28
CA ASN A 25 -4.39 -17.11 3.59
C ASN A 25 -4.15 -17.15 2.08
N GLU A 26 -4.04 -18.36 1.53
CA GLU A 26 -3.80 -18.59 0.10
C GLU A 26 -4.91 -18.02 -0.77
N ASP A 27 -6.18 -18.13 -0.35
CA ASP A 27 -7.33 -17.55 -1.07
C ASP A 27 -7.23 -16.02 -1.18
N ALA A 28 -6.83 -15.36 -0.10
CA ALA A 28 -6.64 -13.92 -0.08
C ALA A 28 -5.46 -13.50 -0.97
N LEU A 29 -4.36 -14.27 -0.95
CA LEU A 29 -3.19 -14.02 -1.78
C LEU A 29 -3.53 -14.17 -3.28
N GLY A 30 -4.25 -15.23 -3.66
CA GLY A 30 -4.70 -15.44 -5.04
C GLY A 30 -5.61 -14.32 -5.55
N ARG A 31 -6.49 -13.77 -4.68
CA ARG A 31 -7.31 -12.60 -5.01
C ARG A 31 -6.46 -11.34 -5.25
N LEU A 32 -5.40 -11.15 -4.47
CA LEU A 32 -4.48 -10.02 -4.65
C LEU A 32 -3.74 -10.14 -5.98
N GLU A 33 -3.17 -11.31 -6.26
CA GLU A 33 -2.43 -11.57 -7.50
C GLU A 33 -3.30 -11.37 -8.75
N LYS A 34 -4.51 -11.93 -8.75
CA LYS A 34 -5.47 -11.76 -9.86
C LYS A 34 -5.76 -10.29 -10.12
N ARG A 35 -6.02 -9.50 -9.08
CA ARG A 35 -6.28 -8.05 -9.23
C ARG A 35 -5.06 -7.29 -9.75
N LEU A 36 -3.85 -7.63 -9.30
CA LEU A 36 -2.63 -6.99 -9.79
C LEU A 36 -2.43 -7.24 -11.30
N ARG A 37 -2.71 -8.47 -11.76
CA ARG A 37 -2.68 -8.83 -13.19
C ARG A 37 -3.76 -8.09 -13.99
N GLU A 38 -4.99 -8.04 -13.49
CA GLU A 38 -6.10 -7.32 -14.14
C GLU A 38 -5.84 -5.81 -14.29
N MET A 39 -5.13 -5.21 -13.33
CA MET A 39 -4.75 -3.79 -13.40
C MET A 39 -3.52 -3.53 -14.28
N GLY A 40 -2.84 -4.56 -14.77
CA GLY A 40 -1.63 -4.41 -15.60
C GLY A 40 -0.48 -3.71 -14.87
N ALA A 41 -0.37 -3.87 -13.55
CA ALA A 41 0.65 -3.20 -12.76
C ALA A 41 2.05 -3.73 -13.13
N THR A 42 2.91 -2.83 -13.62
CA THR A 42 4.30 -3.15 -14.02
C THR A 42 5.29 -3.00 -12.86
N SER A 43 4.96 -2.18 -11.86
CA SER A 43 5.74 -1.98 -10.64
C SER A 43 4.85 -2.00 -9.42
N VAL A 44 5.34 -2.58 -8.32
CA VAL A 44 4.63 -2.67 -7.04
C VAL A 44 5.52 -2.10 -5.95
N ALA A 45 5.03 -1.07 -5.25
CA ALA A 45 5.66 -0.55 -4.05
C ALA A 45 4.98 -1.16 -2.81
N VAL A 46 5.77 -1.76 -1.92
CA VAL A 46 5.27 -2.31 -0.66
C VAL A 46 5.65 -1.36 0.47
N VAL A 47 4.64 -0.79 1.14
CA VAL A 47 4.84 0.10 2.29
C VAL A 47 4.37 -0.61 3.55
N SER A 48 5.28 -0.80 4.51
CA SER A 48 4.98 -1.44 5.80
C SER A 48 5.29 -0.52 6.97
N VAL A 49 4.42 -0.51 7.98
CA VAL A 49 4.63 0.22 9.24
C VAL A 49 4.80 -0.81 10.36
N MET A 50 5.97 -0.80 11.00
CA MET A 50 6.30 -1.67 12.14
C MET A 50 6.48 -0.83 13.42
N GLY A 51 6.30 -1.45 14.59
CA GLY A 51 6.53 -0.78 15.88
C GLY A 51 5.63 -1.28 17.02
N ALA A 52 5.88 -0.76 18.22
CA ALA A 52 5.24 -1.19 19.46
C ALA A 52 3.71 -1.18 19.41
N PHE A 53 3.06 -2.04 20.19
CA PHE A 53 1.61 -2.13 20.24
C PHE A 53 0.99 -0.82 20.76
N ARG A 54 -0.13 -0.37 20.16
CA ARG A 54 -0.86 0.88 20.47
C ARG A 54 -0.18 2.22 20.08
N THR A 55 0.87 2.21 19.26
CA THR A 55 1.48 3.45 18.72
C THR A 55 0.73 4.10 17.55
N GLY A 56 -0.55 3.76 17.34
CA GLY A 56 -1.35 4.37 16.26
C GLY A 56 -0.97 3.92 14.84
N LYS A 57 -0.32 2.77 14.65
CA LYS A 57 0.07 2.26 13.32
C LYS A 57 -1.10 2.20 12.33
N SER A 58 -2.26 1.68 12.76
CA SER A 58 -3.45 1.63 11.92
C SER A 58 -3.99 3.03 11.58
N PHE A 59 -3.85 3.99 12.48
CA PHE A 59 -4.23 5.38 12.25
C PHE A 59 -3.33 6.03 11.19
N LEU A 60 -2.02 5.81 11.26
CA LEU A 60 -1.09 6.31 10.24
C LEU A 60 -1.39 5.72 8.85
N LEU A 61 -1.65 4.41 8.77
CA LEU A 61 -2.03 3.77 7.50
C LEU A 61 -3.36 4.31 6.96
N ASP A 62 -4.34 4.59 7.82
CA ASP A 62 -5.59 5.22 7.40
C ASP A 62 -5.35 6.63 6.82
N LEU A 63 -4.47 7.43 7.44
CA LEU A 63 -4.08 8.73 6.93
C LEU A 63 -3.38 8.64 5.56
N PHE A 64 -2.48 7.66 5.38
CA PHE A 64 -1.85 7.40 4.09
C PHE A 64 -2.86 7.03 3.01
N LEU A 65 -3.84 6.17 3.32
CA LEU A 65 -4.89 5.82 2.38
C LEU A 65 -5.78 7.01 2.00
N ARG A 66 -6.09 7.90 2.94
CA ARG A 66 -6.82 9.14 2.66
C ARG A 66 -6.03 10.05 1.72
N PHE A 67 -4.72 10.19 1.96
CA PHE A 67 -3.84 10.97 1.10
C PHE A 67 -3.78 10.42 -0.34
N LEU A 68 -3.55 9.10 -0.50
CA LEU A 68 -3.50 8.47 -1.82
C LEU A 68 -4.83 8.57 -2.59
N ARG A 69 -5.97 8.50 -1.88
CA ARG A 69 -7.29 8.73 -2.49
C ARG A 69 -7.44 10.17 -2.96
N TRP A 70 -7.01 11.13 -2.13
CA TRP A 70 -7.06 12.55 -2.51
C TRP A 70 -6.22 12.84 -3.76
N GLU A 71 -5.00 12.32 -3.87
CA GLU A 71 -4.16 12.46 -5.08
C GLU A 71 -4.79 11.80 -6.31
N ALA A 72 -5.42 10.62 -6.14
CA ALA A 72 -6.10 9.94 -7.24
C ALA A 72 -7.32 10.73 -7.76
N ASP A 73 -8.01 11.45 -6.87
CA ASP A 73 -9.16 12.29 -7.22
C ASP A 73 -8.75 13.67 -7.78
N HIS A 74 -7.54 14.16 -7.49
CA HIS A 74 -7.02 15.49 -7.91
C HIS A 74 -5.69 15.37 -8.71
N PRO A 75 -5.70 14.72 -9.88
CA PRO A 75 -4.47 14.38 -10.59
C PRO A 75 -3.67 15.59 -11.10
N GLU A 76 -4.33 16.71 -11.40
CA GLU A 76 -3.65 17.92 -11.89
C GLU A 76 -2.91 18.66 -10.77
N GLU A 77 -3.50 18.77 -9.59
CA GLU A 77 -2.84 19.34 -8.40
C GLU A 77 -1.70 18.44 -7.91
N ALA A 78 -1.87 17.12 -7.97
CA ALA A 78 -0.82 16.16 -7.62
C ALA A 78 0.41 16.26 -8.55
N LYS A 79 0.19 16.43 -9.87
CA LYS A 79 1.28 16.62 -10.84
C LYS A 79 2.04 17.92 -10.59
N GLU A 80 1.35 19.01 -10.27
CA GLU A 80 1.98 20.29 -9.93
C GLU A 80 2.76 20.22 -8.61
N ALA A 81 2.21 19.55 -7.60
CA ALA A 81 2.90 19.29 -6.33
C ALA A 81 4.14 18.39 -6.51
N ALA A 82 4.09 17.41 -7.42
CA ALA A 82 5.23 16.54 -7.75
C ALA A 82 6.33 17.30 -8.52
N LYS A 83 5.96 18.17 -9.47
CA LYS A 83 6.91 19.05 -10.18
C LYS A 83 7.62 20.01 -9.24
N ALA A 84 6.94 20.49 -8.20
CA ALA A 84 7.52 21.35 -7.18
C ALA A 84 8.50 20.63 -6.23
N ARG A 85 8.63 19.29 -6.29
CA ARG A 85 9.46 18.47 -5.40
C ARG A 85 10.49 17.64 -6.16
N PRO A 86 11.58 18.26 -6.66
CA PRO A 86 12.65 17.59 -7.41
C PRO A 86 13.46 16.56 -6.61
N LEU A 87 13.21 16.39 -5.31
CA LEU A 87 13.94 15.45 -4.44
C LEU A 87 13.30 14.06 -4.35
N LEU A 88 12.04 13.90 -4.79
CA LEU A 88 11.36 12.59 -4.76
C LEU A 88 11.75 11.70 -5.96
N SER A 89 12.05 12.29 -7.12
CA SER A 89 12.60 11.56 -8.27
C SER A 89 13.95 10.90 -7.93
N SER A 90 14.77 11.56 -7.11
CA SER A 90 16.06 11.03 -6.64
C SER A 90 15.91 9.86 -5.66
N ILE A 91 14.84 9.83 -4.86
CA ILE A 91 14.59 8.73 -3.90
C ILE A 91 14.11 7.47 -4.64
N PHE A 92 13.26 7.61 -5.67
CA PHE A 92 12.77 6.46 -6.44
C PHE A 92 13.76 5.97 -7.52
N SER A 93 14.72 6.79 -7.94
CA SER A 93 15.80 6.38 -8.86
C SER A 93 16.96 5.67 -8.15
N ALA A 94 17.02 5.69 -6.82
CA ALA A 94 18.13 5.15 -6.02
C ALA A 94 17.80 3.80 -5.35
N ASN A 95 16.95 2.98 -5.96
CA ASN A 95 16.77 1.58 -5.56
C ASN A 95 17.70 0.65 -6.36
N ASP A 96 19.01 0.88 -6.22
CA ASP A 96 19.94 -0.24 -6.00
C ASP A 96 20.05 -0.41 -4.48
N VAL A 97 19.08 -1.12 -3.89
CA VAL A 97 19.21 -1.59 -2.51
C VAL A 97 19.41 -3.09 -2.55
N MET A 98 20.69 -3.43 -2.47
CA MET A 98 21.26 -4.74 -2.18
C MET A 98 20.60 -5.36 -0.94
N LEU A 99 20.45 -6.69 -1.01
CA LEU A 99 19.99 -7.60 0.05
C LEU A 99 20.66 -7.35 1.41
#